data_AF-A0A838H7X2-F1
#
_entry.id   AF-A0A838H7X2-F1
#
_cell.length_a   1.000
_cell.length_b   1.000
_cell.length_c   1.000
_cell.angle_alpha   90.00
_cell.angle_beta   90.00
_cell.angle_gamma   90.00
#
_symmetry.space_group_name_H-M   'P 1'
#
loop_
_entity.id
_entity.type
_entity.pdbx_description
1 polymer ?
#
loop_
_entity_poly.entity_id
_entity_poly.type
_entity_poly.pdbx_seq_one_letter_code
_entity_poly.pdbx_strand_id
1 'polypeptide(L)'
;GQRVAFKAHRFAWAMWVDGDLSQQDRCIDHLCDNPSCVRPDHLRMTTWRDNLLRSSRSEAGRHARQTNCTRGHPLSGANLYVWTDPKGRRGPKRMCRACRRGVSVADSVTA
;
A
#
# COMPACT_ATOMS: atom_id res chain seq x y z
N GLY A 1 -21.73 18.39 28.89
CA GLY A 1 -20.70 17.41 28.51
C GLY A 1 -20.40 17.53 27.03
N GLN A 2 -19.13 17.46 26.64
CA GLN A 2 -18.72 17.53 25.23
C GLN A 2 -19.09 16.22 24.52
N ARG A 3 -19.77 16.30 23.37
CA ARG A 3 -20.04 15.14 22.52
C ARG A 3 -18.83 14.91 21.61
N VAL A 4 -18.39 13.66 21.45
CA VAL A 4 -17.31 13.26 20.54
C VAL A 4 -17.88 12.30 19.51
N ALA A 5 -17.53 12.51 18.23
CA ALA A 5 -17.97 11.66 17.12
C ALA A 5 -16.79 10.82 16.60
N PHE A 6 -17.03 9.53 16.38
CA PHE A 6 -16.06 8.59 15.80
C PHE A 6 -16.59 8.01 14.49
N LYS A 7 -15.68 7.58 13.60
CA LYS A 7 -16.08 6.75 12.45
C LYS A 7 -16.63 5.41 12.94
N ALA A 8 -17.70 4.93 12.31
CA ALA A 8 -18.41 3.72 12.75
C ALA A 8 -17.48 2.50 12.90
N HIS A 9 -16.62 2.21 11.91
CA HIS A 9 -15.68 1.08 12.00
C HIS A 9 -14.64 1.24 13.12
N ARG A 10 -14.20 2.46 13.44
CA ARG A 10 -13.26 2.69 14.56
C ARG A 10 -13.93 2.35 15.88
N PHE A 11 -15.15 2.82 16.06
CA PHE A 11 -15.95 2.53 17.24
C PHE A 11 -16.22 1.03 17.37
N ALA A 12 -16.65 0.37 16.29
CA ALA A 12 -16.92 -1.07 16.28
C ALA A 12 -15.68 -1.91 16.64
N TRP A 13 -14.51 -1.57 16.09
CA TRP A 13 -13.25 -2.23 16.44
C TRP A 13 -12.89 -2.02 17.92
N ALA A 14 -12.95 -0.77 18.41
CA ALA A 14 -12.59 -0.43 19.78
C ALA A 14 -13.47 -1.15 20.81
N MET A 15 -14.79 -1.22 20.56
CA MET A 15 -15.71 -1.95 21.43
C MET A 15 -15.48 -3.45 21.42
N TRP A 16 -14.99 -4.02 20.31
CA TRP A 16 -14.74 -5.45 20.20
C TRP A 16 -13.48 -5.90 20.94
N VAL A 17 -12.40 -5.10 20.88
CA VAL A 17 -11.10 -5.49 21.46
C VAL A 17 -10.76 -4.75 22.76
N ASP A 18 -11.69 -3.96 23.30
CA ASP A 18 -11.44 -2.99 24.38
C ASP A 18 -10.25 -2.06 24.06
N GLY A 19 -10.26 -1.54 22.83
CA GLY A 19 -9.13 -0.83 22.23
C GLY A 19 -9.18 0.68 22.41
N ASP A 20 -8.01 1.28 22.64
CA ASP A 20 -7.87 2.73 22.77
C ASP A 20 -7.84 3.42 21.39
N LEU A 21 -8.78 4.35 21.17
CA LEU A 21 -8.88 5.17 19.96
C LEU A 21 -8.00 6.44 19.98
N SER A 22 -7.33 6.72 21.11
CA SER A 22 -6.43 7.86 21.29
C SER A 22 -5.05 7.67 20.64
N GLN A 23 -4.71 6.43 20.27
CA GLN A 23 -3.41 6.11 19.67
C GLN A 23 -3.16 6.88 18.38
N GLN A 24 -2.23 7.82 18.46
CA GLN A 24 -1.70 8.56 17.32
C GLN A 24 -0.91 7.57 16.44
N ASP A 25 -0.92 7.78 15.12
CA ASP A 25 -0.23 6.93 14.13
C ASP A 25 -0.76 5.50 13.92
N ARG A 26 -1.99 5.23 14.39
CA ARG A 26 -2.71 3.99 14.10
C ARG A 26 -3.98 4.24 13.29
N CYS A 27 -4.23 3.36 12.33
CA CYS A 27 -5.44 3.35 11.53
C CYS A 27 -6.15 2.00 11.65
N ILE A 28 -7.44 1.97 11.35
CA ILE A 28 -8.22 0.74 11.32
C ILE A 28 -8.35 0.32 9.87
N ASP A 29 -7.74 -0.81 9.57
CA ASP A 29 -7.68 -1.44 8.27
C ASP A 29 -8.88 -2.37 8.08
N HIS A 30 -9.52 -2.29 6.91
CA HIS A 30 -10.59 -3.19 6.50
C HIS A 30 -9.97 -4.32 5.70
N LEU A 31 -9.82 -5.49 6.32
CA LEU A 31 -9.24 -6.68 5.69
C LEU A 31 -10.01 -7.12 4.44
N CYS A 32 -11.31 -6.79 4.38
CA CYS A 32 -12.20 -7.05 3.26
C CYS A 32 -12.17 -5.97 2.14
N ASP A 33 -11.38 -4.90 2.27
CA ASP A 33 -11.34 -3.75 1.34
C ASP A 33 -12.70 -3.08 1.06
N ASN A 34 -13.70 -3.29 1.93
CA ASN A 34 -15.01 -2.64 1.91
C ASN A 34 -15.12 -1.54 2.99
N PRO A 35 -15.05 -0.23 2.64
CA PRO A 35 -15.00 0.85 3.63
C PRO A 35 -16.26 1.04 4.49
N SER A 36 -17.41 0.49 4.08
CA SER A 36 -18.65 0.54 4.86
C SER A 36 -18.79 -0.62 5.85
N CYS A 37 -17.93 -1.64 5.77
CA CYS A 37 -17.98 -2.80 6.66
C CYS A 37 -17.59 -2.43 8.09
N VAL A 38 -18.41 -2.84 9.07
CA VAL A 38 -18.15 -2.62 10.50
C VAL A 38 -18.00 -3.91 11.30
N ARG A 39 -17.99 -5.07 10.63
CA ARG A 39 -17.82 -6.39 11.27
C ARG A 39 -16.45 -6.46 11.96
N PRO A 40 -16.36 -6.64 13.29
CA PRO A 40 -15.10 -6.45 14.00
C PRO A 40 -13.95 -7.37 13.57
N ASP A 41 -14.24 -8.61 13.19
CA ASP A 41 -13.27 -9.58 12.67
C ASP A 41 -12.73 -9.22 11.26
N HIS A 42 -13.36 -8.29 10.56
CA HIS A 42 -12.85 -7.70 9.32
C HIS A 42 -12.00 -6.44 9.55
N LEU A 43 -11.85 -6.01 10.81
CA LEU A 43 -11.14 -4.78 11.18
C LEU A 43 -9.87 -5.11 11.95
N ARG A 44 -8.77 -4.42 11.62
CA ARG A 44 -7.50 -4.56 12.33
C ARG A 44 -6.86 -3.21 12.56
N MET A 45 -6.39 -2.95 13.78
CA MET A 45 -5.50 -1.81 14.01
C MET A 45 -4.14 -2.07 13.38
N THR A 46 -3.64 -1.11 12.62
CA THR A 46 -2.36 -1.22 11.91
C THR A 46 -1.73 0.15 11.66
N THR A 47 -0.54 0.18 11.08
CA THR A 47 0.11 1.43 10.69
C THR A 47 -0.47 1.96 9.39
N TRP A 48 -0.42 3.27 9.17
CA TRP A 48 -0.82 3.86 7.89
C TRP A 48 -0.09 3.24 6.70
N ARG A 49 1.20 2.92 6.89
CA ARG A 49 2.04 2.28 5.87
C ARG A 49 1.53 0.89 5.52
N ASP A 50 1.25 0.06 6.51
CA ASP A 50 0.81 -1.33 6.28
C ASP A 50 -0.58 -1.36 5.64
N ASN A 51 -1.51 -0.52 6.11
CA ASN A 51 -2.84 -0.38 5.49
C ASN A 51 -2.73 0.03 4.02
N LEU A 52 -1.91 1.05 3.72
CA LEU A 52 -1.69 1.55 2.37
C LEU A 52 -1.02 0.50 1.47
N LEU A 53 -0.06 -0.25 1.98
CA LEU A 53 0.65 -1.28 1.21
C LEU A 53 -0.19 -2.53 1.01
N ARG A 54 -1.03 -2.93 1.98
CA ARG A 54 -1.91 -4.10 1.86
C ARG A 54 -3.08 -3.83 0.92
N SER A 55 -3.73 -2.67 1.03
CA SER A 55 -4.98 -2.42 0.33
C SER A 55 -4.85 -2.58 -1.19
N SER A 56 -5.79 -3.29 -1.82
CA SER A 56 -5.91 -3.39 -3.27
C SER A 56 -6.30 -2.07 -3.94
N ARG A 57 -6.93 -1.17 -3.17
CA ARG A 57 -7.45 0.13 -3.63
C ARG A 57 -6.38 1.23 -3.64
N SER A 58 -5.25 0.98 -2.99
CA SER A 58 -4.14 1.93 -2.89
C SER A 58 -3.20 1.81 -4.08
N GLU A 59 -2.94 2.91 -4.76
CA GLU A 59 -1.99 2.95 -5.87
C GLU A 59 -0.58 2.57 -5.43
N ALA A 60 -0.17 2.98 -4.22
CA ALA A 60 1.12 2.60 -3.66
C ALA A 60 1.20 1.09 -3.41
N GLY A 61 0.13 0.47 -2.90
CA GLY A 61 0.06 -0.98 -2.69
C GLY A 61 0.08 -1.76 -4.02
N ARG A 62 -0.70 -1.30 -5.01
CA ARG A 62 -0.71 -1.88 -6.37
C ARG A 62 0.67 -1.82 -7.01
N HIS A 63 1.31 -0.64 -6.98
CA HIS A 63 2.65 -0.45 -7.49
C HIS A 63 3.71 -1.20 -6.70
N ALA A 64 3.54 -1.45 -5.40
CA ALA A 64 4.49 -2.24 -4.60
C ALA A 64 4.43 -3.74 -4.94
N ARG A 65 3.23 -4.27 -5.20
CA ARG A 65 3.02 -5.68 -5.59
C ARG A 65 3.31 -5.98 -7.06
N GLN A 66 3.39 -4.95 -7.90
CA GLN A 66 3.68 -5.11 -9.33
C GLN A 66 5.00 -5.87 -9.55
N THR A 67 4.94 -6.97 -10.30
CA THR A 67 6.09 -7.82 -10.65
C THR A 67 6.70 -7.47 -12.00
N ASN A 68 5.94 -6.84 -12.89
CA ASN A 68 6.33 -6.47 -14.24
C ASN A 68 5.93 -5.03 -14.52
N CYS A 69 6.76 -4.26 -15.24
CA CYS A 69 6.40 -2.92 -15.67
C CYS A 69 5.21 -2.95 -16.64
N THR A 70 4.65 -1.79 -16.98
CA THR A 70 3.52 -1.67 -17.93
C THR A 70 3.83 -2.22 -19.33
N ARG A 71 5.11 -2.33 -19.69
CA ARG A 71 5.56 -2.93 -20.96
C ARG A 71 5.76 -4.45 -20.86
N GLY A 72 5.77 -5.04 -19.67
CA GLY A 72 5.95 -6.47 -19.44
C GLY A 72 7.32 -6.89 -18.89
N HIS A 73 8.31 -5.99 -18.81
CA HIS A 73 9.64 -6.32 -18.29
C HIS A 73 9.62 -6.60 -16.78
N PRO A 74 10.40 -7.58 -16.29
CA PRO A 74 10.42 -7.94 -14.87
C PRO A 74 10.96 -6.82 -13.99
N LEU A 75 10.30 -6.50 -12.88
CA LEU A 75 10.75 -5.55 -11.85
C LEU A 75 11.49 -6.30 -10.72
N SER A 76 12.46 -7.12 -11.09
CA SER A 76 13.24 -7.96 -10.17
C SER A 76 14.71 -8.06 -10.60
N GLY A 77 15.57 -8.52 -9.68
CA GLY A 77 16.97 -8.83 -9.94
C GLY A 77 17.74 -7.70 -10.61
N ALA A 78 18.56 -8.05 -11.62
CA ALA A 78 19.37 -7.10 -12.36
C ALA A 78 18.55 -6.07 -13.15
N ASN A 79 17.30 -6.38 -13.51
CA ASN A 79 16.44 -5.45 -14.28
C ASN A 79 15.76 -4.40 -13.39
N LEU A 80 15.77 -4.58 -12.06
CA LEU A 80 15.21 -3.59 -11.15
C LEU A 80 16.18 -2.42 -10.94
N TYR A 81 15.66 -1.21 -11.15
CA TYR A 81 16.29 0.04 -10.75
C TYR A 81 15.38 0.76 -9.75
N VAL A 82 15.91 1.06 -8.57
CA VAL A 82 15.21 1.85 -7.56
C VAL A 82 15.83 3.24 -7.54
N TRP A 83 15.03 4.24 -7.90
CA TRP A 83 15.40 5.64 -7.83
C TRP A 83 14.85 6.27 -6.56
N THR A 84 15.70 6.98 -5.83
CA THR A 84 15.31 7.78 -4.67
C THR A 84 15.51 9.26 -5.00
N ASP A 85 14.61 10.12 -4.49
CA ASP A 85 14.75 11.56 -4.65
C ASP A 85 15.93 12.05 -3.78
N PRO A 86 16.98 12.66 -4.34
CA PRO A 86 18.13 13.13 -3.56
C PRO A 86 17.74 14.17 -2.50
N LYS A 87 16.63 14.88 -2.70
CA LYS A 87 16.11 15.88 -1.76
C LYS A 87 15.08 15.30 -0.77
N GLY A 88 14.80 14.00 -0.82
CA GLY A 88 13.85 13.34 0.09
C GLY A 88 12.38 13.73 -0.09
N ARG A 89 12.02 14.51 -1.11
CA ARG A 89 10.65 15.03 -1.31
C ARG A 89 9.65 13.99 -1.81
N ARG A 90 10.14 12.88 -2.37
CA ARG A 90 9.32 11.82 -2.95
C ARG A 90 9.82 10.47 -2.48
N GLY A 91 8.90 9.54 -2.31
CA GLY A 91 9.22 8.14 -2.02
C GLY A 91 10.00 7.48 -3.16
N PRO A 92 10.64 6.34 -2.87
CA PRO A 92 11.40 5.58 -3.87
C PRO A 92 10.48 5.14 -5.03
N LYS A 93 11.01 5.20 -6.25
CA LYS A 93 10.33 4.71 -7.47
C LYS A 93 11.06 3.51 -8.02
N ARG A 94 10.31 2.50 -8.45
CA ARG A 94 10.83 1.33 -9.15
C ARG A 94 10.72 1.55 -10.65
N MET A 95 11.77 1.23 -11.38
CA MET A 95 11.82 1.30 -12.84
C MET A 95 12.52 0.06 -13.37
N CYS A 96 12.17 -0.32 -14.60
CA CYS A 96 12.81 -1.41 -15.29
C CYS A 96 14.02 -0.88 -16.09
N ARG A 97 15.19 -1.51 -15.97
CA ARG A 97 16.40 -1.08 -16.68
C ARG A 97 16.28 -1.24 -18.19
N ALA A 98 15.60 -2.29 -18.65
CA ALA A 98 15.26 -2.49 -20.06
C ALA A 98 14.51 -1.26 -20.64
N CYS A 99 13.47 -0.81 -19.94
CA CYS A 99 12.67 0.38 -20.27
C CYS A 99 13.56 1.63 -20.34
N ARG A 100 14.44 1.80 -19.34
CA ARG A 100 15.37 2.93 -19.27
C ARG A 100 16.38 2.93 -20.43
N ARG A 101 16.71 1.76 -20.98
CA ARG A 101 17.60 1.58 -22.13
C ARG A 101 16.85 1.61 -23.48
N GLY A 102 15.52 1.78 -23.49
CA GLY A 102 14.72 1.76 -24.72
C GLY A 102 14.43 0.36 -25.28
N VAL A 103 14.67 -0.70 -24.52
CA VAL A 103 14.51 -2.10 -24.95
C VAL A 103 13.03 -2.47 -25.06
N SER A 104 12.63 -3.20 -26.10
CA SER A 104 11.29 -3.77 -26.24
C SER A 104 11.16 -5.08 -25.46
N VAL A 105 9.95 -5.63 -25.30
CA VAL A 105 9.81 -6.95 -24.65
C VAL A 105 10.32 -8.09 -25.52
N ALA A 106 10.23 -7.95 -26.85
CA ALA A 106 10.72 -8.97 -27.79
C ALA A 106 12.23 -9.21 -27.63
N ASP A 107 13.00 -8.15 -27.35
CA ASP A 107 14.46 -8.20 -27.23
C ASP A 107 14.95 -8.80 -25.90
N SER A 108 14.06 -8.99 -24.92
CA SER A 108 14.42 -9.39 -23.55
C SER A 108 14.33 -10.89 -23.27
N VAL A 109 13.90 -11.70 -24.26
CA VAL A 109 13.78 -13.17 -24.16
C VAL A 109 15.00 -13.89 -24.73
N THR A 110 15.89 -13.18 -25.44
CA THR A 110 17.01 -13.76 -26.21
C THR A 110 18.39 -13.57 -25.57
N ALA A 111 18.48 -13.26 -24.28
CA ALA A 111 19.77 -13.07 -23.58
C ALA A 111 19.86 -13.89 -22.30
#